data_AF-W4LJ18-F1
#
_entry.id   AF-W4LJ18-F1
#
_cell.length_a   1.000
_cell.length_b   1.000
_cell.length_c   1.000
_cell.angle_alpha   90.00
_cell.angle_beta   90.00
_cell.angle_gamma   90.00
#
_symmetry.space_group_name_H-M   'P 1'
#
loop_
_entity.id
_entity.type
_entity.pdbx_description
1 polymer ?
#
loop_
_entity_poly.entity_id
_entity_poly.type
_entity_poly.pdbx_seq_one_letter_code
_entity_poly.pdbx_strand_id
1 'polypeptide(L)'
;MAVKHFHARMVLMMIVVVAVVGISRVATAAENPVRGGTAVIAISSDPGHFNPGITTGYNVHVVADSIFNGLVALDRTLMPVPDLATSWTINDDSTVYTFTLASGVQWHDGQPFTSADVKFTFEEVLFNYHSRTKAGLGSVVEAIETPNGRAQHRHAPVHTQSSRTACEC
;
A
#
# COMPACT_ATOMS: atom_id res chain seq x y z
N MET A 1 -19.86 70.07 16.70
CA MET A 1 -18.80 69.52 15.82
C MET A 1 -17.90 68.45 16.50
N ALA A 2 -17.95 68.25 17.82
CA ALA A 2 -17.05 67.34 18.55
C ALA A 2 -17.39 65.82 18.46
N VAL A 3 -18.66 65.44 18.24
CA VAL A 3 -19.11 64.02 18.24
C VAL A 3 -18.69 63.26 16.97
N LYS A 4 -18.63 63.94 15.82
CA LYS A 4 -18.21 63.32 14.53
C LYS A 4 -16.74 62.89 14.54
N HIS A 5 -15.87 63.63 15.24
CA HIS A 5 -14.46 63.30 15.38
C HIS A 5 -14.22 62.17 16.40
N PHE A 6 -15.10 62.02 17.39
CA PHE A 6 -15.05 60.93 18.37
C PHE A 6 -15.44 59.58 17.73
N HIS A 7 -16.52 59.54 16.92
CA HIS A 7 -16.91 58.32 16.20
C HIS A 7 -15.90 57.92 15.11
N ALA A 8 -15.32 58.88 14.38
CA ALA A 8 -14.28 58.59 13.39
C ALA A 8 -13.02 57.99 14.01
N ARG A 9 -12.61 58.47 15.20
CA ARG A 9 -11.47 57.92 15.94
C ARG A 9 -11.76 56.53 16.52
N MET A 10 -12.98 56.29 16.99
CA MET A 10 -13.39 55.01 17.54
C MET A 10 -13.50 53.91 16.47
N VAL A 11 -14.04 54.25 15.29
CA VAL A 11 -14.11 53.32 14.13
C VAL A 11 -12.71 53.01 13.58
N LEU A 12 -11.82 54.01 13.50
CA LEU A 12 -10.44 53.79 13.07
C LEU A 12 -9.67 52.88 14.04
N MET A 13 -9.87 53.05 15.36
CA MET A 13 -9.23 52.21 16.37
C MET A 13 -9.77 50.76 16.34
N MET A 14 -11.06 50.56 16.05
CA MET A 14 -11.67 49.23 15.93
C MET A 14 -11.20 48.48 14.68
N ILE A 15 -10.99 49.18 13.56
CA ILE A 15 -10.41 48.60 12.32
C ILE A 15 -8.95 48.18 12.55
N VAL A 16 -8.17 48.96 13.31
CA VAL A 16 -6.79 48.62 13.65
C VAL A 16 -6.73 47.37 14.54
N VAL A 17 -7.64 47.22 15.50
CA VAL A 17 -7.70 46.02 16.36
C VAL A 17 -8.09 44.76 15.58
N VAL A 18 -9.05 44.86 14.65
CA VAL A 18 -9.41 43.74 13.76
C VAL A 18 -8.26 43.38 12.81
N ALA A 19 -7.49 44.36 12.33
CA ALA A 19 -6.31 44.12 11.51
C ALA A 19 -5.15 43.47 12.28
N VAL A 20 -4.97 43.78 13.58
CA VAL A 20 -3.90 43.20 14.42
C VAL A 20 -4.24 41.77 14.86
N VAL A 21 -5.52 41.45 15.12
CA VAL A 21 -5.95 40.10 15.51
C VAL A 21 -5.97 39.13 14.32
N GLY A 22 -6.13 39.62 13.08
CA GLY A 22 -6.18 38.79 11.87
C GLY A 22 -4.84 38.22 11.37
N ILE A 23 -3.70 38.64 11.92
CA ILE A 23 -2.36 38.32 11.37
C ILE A 23 -1.63 37.20 12.15
N SER A 24 -2.15 36.76 13.29
CA SER A 24 -1.55 35.63 14.04
C SER A 24 -1.93 34.27 13.43
N ARG A 25 -1.55 34.04 12.17
CA ARG A 25 -1.39 32.67 11.67
C ARG A 25 -0.12 32.13 12.30
N VAL A 26 -0.26 31.37 13.38
CA VAL A 26 0.80 30.46 13.83
C VAL A 26 1.03 29.49 12.67
N ALA A 27 2.04 29.79 11.85
CA ALA A 27 2.57 28.82 10.91
C ALA A 27 3.19 27.72 11.76
N THR A 28 2.47 26.61 11.93
CA THR A 28 3.07 25.37 12.40
C THR A 28 4.16 25.04 11.40
N ALA A 29 5.42 25.27 11.77
CA ALA A 29 6.56 24.82 10.99
C ALA A 29 6.42 23.31 10.86
N ALA A 30 6.07 22.83 9.67
CA ALA A 30 6.16 21.43 9.36
C ALA A 30 7.63 21.05 9.57
N GLU A 31 7.88 20.21 10.56
CA GLU A 31 9.22 19.71 10.85
C GLU A 31 9.73 19.01 9.59
N ASN A 32 10.90 19.42 9.08
CA ASN A 32 11.45 18.80 7.88
C ASN A 32 11.73 17.32 8.19
N PRO A 33 11.34 16.38 7.30
CA PRO A 33 11.55 14.97 7.55
C PRO A 33 13.05 14.69 7.72
N VAL A 34 13.43 14.16 8.88
CA VAL A 34 14.80 13.78 9.20
C VAL A 34 15.06 12.38 8.66
N ARG A 35 16.09 12.23 7.83
CA ARG A 35 16.50 10.94 7.26
C ARG A 35 17.49 10.24 8.19
N GLY A 36 17.28 8.95 8.43
CA GLY A 36 18.18 8.08 9.20
C GLY A 36 17.62 7.70 10.56
N GLY A 37 18.37 6.84 11.27
CA GLY A 37 17.96 6.23 12.54
C GLY A 37 17.48 4.79 12.38
N THR A 38 17.29 4.12 13.52
CA THR A 38 16.80 2.75 13.59
C THR A 38 15.54 2.73 14.45
N ALA A 39 14.43 2.27 13.86
CA ALA A 39 13.22 1.97 14.62
C ALA A 39 13.29 0.54 15.15
N VAL A 40 13.12 0.37 16.46
CA VAL A 40 13.02 -0.95 17.10
C VAL A 40 11.56 -1.19 17.46
N ILE A 41 10.92 -2.14 16.78
CA ILE A 41 9.51 -2.48 16.97
C ILE A 41 9.45 -3.82 17.72
N ALA A 42 8.82 -3.81 18.89
CA ALA A 42 8.56 -5.04 19.64
C ALA A 42 7.32 -5.75 19.07
N ILE A 43 7.47 -7.03 18.74
CA ILE A 43 6.36 -7.90 18.29
C ILE A 43 6.10 -8.99 19.32
N SER A 44 4.88 -9.53 19.32
CA SER A 44 4.42 -10.44 20.38
C SER A 44 5.10 -11.81 20.37
N SER A 45 5.53 -12.27 19.19
CA SER A 45 6.35 -13.47 19.01
C SER A 45 7.07 -13.42 17.66
N ASP A 46 8.08 -14.27 17.49
CA ASP A 46 8.77 -14.46 16.22
C ASP A 46 7.83 -15.03 15.15
N PRO A 47 7.78 -14.50 13.91
CA PRO A 47 7.08 -15.12 12.80
C PRO A 47 7.78 -16.41 12.34
N GLY A 48 7.01 -17.49 12.15
CA GLY A 48 7.59 -18.76 11.64
C GLY A 48 7.99 -18.74 10.16
N HIS A 49 7.53 -17.74 9.39
CA HIS A 49 7.87 -17.51 7.98
C HIS A 49 7.47 -16.08 7.58
N PHE A 50 7.89 -15.63 6.39
CA PHE A 50 7.60 -14.28 5.90
C PHE A 50 6.61 -14.20 4.74
N ASN A 51 6.09 -15.34 4.25
CA ASN A 51 5.11 -15.34 3.15
C ASN A 51 3.68 -15.01 3.67
N PRO A 52 3.11 -13.83 3.34
CA PRO A 52 1.76 -13.46 3.78
C PRO A 52 0.66 -14.24 3.02
N GLY A 53 0.99 -14.82 1.86
CA GLY A 53 0.05 -15.54 1.00
C GLY A 53 -0.35 -16.93 1.49
N ILE A 54 0.18 -17.41 2.63
CA ILE A 54 -0.09 -18.77 3.14
C ILE A 54 -0.53 -18.78 4.61
N THR A 55 -0.80 -17.62 5.20
CA THR A 55 -1.10 -17.50 6.63
C THR A 55 -2.15 -16.44 6.91
N THR A 56 -2.72 -16.48 8.10
CA THR A 56 -3.56 -15.42 8.67
C THR A 56 -2.96 -14.89 9.97
N GLY A 57 -1.72 -15.27 10.29
CA GLY A 57 -1.05 -14.96 11.54
C GLY A 57 -0.58 -13.51 11.59
N TYR A 58 -1.01 -12.78 12.64
CA TYR A 58 -0.70 -11.37 12.83
C TYR A 58 0.81 -11.06 12.81
N ASN A 59 1.62 -11.82 13.54
CA ASN A 59 3.06 -11.55 13.63
C ASN A 59 3.80 -11.69 12.29
N VAL A 60 3.27 -12.50 11.36
CA VAL A 60 3.82 -12.58 9.99
C VAL A 60 3.50 -11.30 9.23
N HIS A 61 2.25 -10.82 9.28
CA HIS A 61 1.84 -9.60 8.58
C HIS A 61 2.59 -8.36 9.05
N VAL A 62 2.84 -8.21 10.36
CA VAL A 62 3.61 -7.06 10.89
C VAL A 62 4.97 -6.91 10.22
N VAL A 63 5.62 -8.01 9.85
CA VAL A 63 6.91 -8.00 9.16
C VAL A 63 6.72 -7.98 7.63
N ALA A 64 5.81 -8.81 7.11
CA ALA A 64 5.57 -8.95 5.67
C ALA A 64 5.07 -7.65 5.01
N ASP A 65 4.30 -6.83 5.72
CA ASP A 65 3.80 -5.53 5.22
C ASP A 65 4.93 -4.51 5.01
N SER A 66 6.14 -4.77 5.55
CA SER A 66 7.34 -3.98 5.24
C SER A 66 8.12 -4.50 4.03
N ILE A 67 7.77 -5.67 3.49
CA ILE A 67 8.50 -6.38 2.44
C ILE A 67 7.68 -6.44 1.15
N PHE A 68 6.38 -6.69 1.25
CA PHE A 68 5.45 -6.91 0.15
C PHE A 68 4.43 -5.78 0.03
N ASN A 69 3.93 -5.59 -1.19
CA ASN A 69 2.88 -4.63 -1.51
C ASN A 69 1.63 -5.33 -2.03
N GLY A 70 0.49 -4.67 -1.88
CA GLY A 70 -0.79 -5.12 -2.44
C GLY A 70 -1.12 -4.42 -3.75
N LEU A 71 -2.15 -4.91 -4.47
CA LEU A 71 -2.71 -4.12 -5.58
C LEU A 71 -3.32 -2.80 -5.06
N VAL A 72 -3.98 -2.88 -3.90
CA VAL A 72 -4.57 -1.75 -3.18
C VAL A 72 -4.13 -1.80 -1.72
N ALA A 73 -4.03 -0.63 -1.11
CA ALA A 73 -3.86 -0.49 0.34
C ALA A 73 -5.15 0.06 0.96
N LEU A 74 -5.23 0.02 2.29
CA LEU A 74 -6.31 0.66 3.03
C LEU A 74 -5.77 1.89 3.76
N ASP A 75 -6.47 3.01 3.65
CA ASP A 75 -6.13 4.20 4.42
C ASP A 75 -6.62 4.10 5.88
N ARG A 76 -6.41 5.17 6.65
CA ARG A 76 -6.83 5.24 8.06
C ARG A 76 -8.34 5.19 8.26
N THR A 77 -9.11 5.43 7.20
CA THR A 77 -10.58 5.33 7.19
C THR A 77 -11.06 3.98 6.64
N LEU A 78 -10.13 3.04 6.40
CA LEU A 78 -10.39 1.73 5.80
C LEU A 78 -10.93 1.82 4.36
N MET A 79 -10.64 2.92 3.67
CA MET A 79 -10.99 3.09 2.27
C MET A 79 -9.85 2.56 1.39
N PRO A 80 -10.17 1.87 0.28
CA PRO A 80 -9.17 1.39 -0.66
C PRO A 80 -8.48 2.57 -1.36
N VAL A 81 -7.15 2.56 -1.32
CA VAL A 81 -6.27 3.54 -1.99
C VAL A 81 -5.26 2.82 -2.90
N PRO A 82 -4.73 3.50 -3.93
CA PRO A 82 -3.71 2.93 -4.80
C PRO A 82 -2.45 2.46 -4.06
N ASP A 83 -1.91 1.32 -4.48
CA ASP A 83 -0.56 0.84 -4.14
C ASP A 83 0.13 0.38 -5.43
N LEU A 84 0.26 -0.93 -5.70
CA LEU A 84 0.79 -1.42 -6.98
C LEU A 84 -0.16 -1.17 -8.17
N ALA A 85 -1.47 -1.04 -7.92
CA ALA A 85 -2.43 -0.58 -8.91
C ALA A 85 -2.71 0.92 -8.72
N THR A 86 -2.37 1.71 -9.74
CA THR A 86 -2.56 3.18 -9.76
C THR A 86 -4.03 3.58 -9.88
N SER A 87 -4.83 2.75 -10.52
CA SER A 87 -6.27 2.92 -10.66
C SER A 87 -6.95 1.58 -10.95
N TRP A 88 -8.26 1.53 -10.78
CA TRP A 88 -9.08 0.41 -11.22
C TRP A 88 -10.44 0.89 -11.70
N THR A 89 -11.01 0.13 -12.62
CA THR A 89 -12.38 0.33 -13.11
C THR A 89 -13.20 -0.94 -12.87
N ILE A 90 -14.48 -0.74 -12.62
CA ILE A 90 -15.46 -1.80 -12.40
C ILE A 90 -16.51 -1.63 -13.49
N ASN A 91 -16.89 -2.72 -14.15
CA ASN A 91 -17.99 -2.67 -15.13
C ASN A 91 -19.34 -2.47 -14.44
N ASP A 92 -20.37 -2.11 -15.22
CA ASP A 92 -21.71 -1.80 -14.69
C ASP A 92 -22.31 -2.93 -13.85
N ASP A 93 -22.05 -4.19 -14.24
CA ASP A 93 -22.56 -5.38 -13.55
C ASP A 93 -21.72 -5.81 -12.34
N SER A 94 -20.61 -5.11 -12.04
CA SER A 94 -19.68 -5.43 -10.94
C SER A 94 -19.06 -6.83 -11.00
N THR A 95 -18.93 -7.38 -12.21
CA THR A 95 -18.37 -8.71 -12.47
C THR A 95 -16.92 -8.67 -12.97
N VAL A 96 -16.47 -7.53 -13.49
CA VAL A 96 -15.13 -7.35 -14.06
C VAL A 96 -14.44 -6.17 -13.39
N TYR A 97 -13.28 -6.46 -12.79
CA TYR A 97 -12.39 -5.48 -12.18
C TYR A 97 -11.12 -5.38 -13.01
N THR A 98 -10.84 -4.18 -13.54
CA THR A 98 -9.63 -3.93 -14.34
C THR A 98 -8.68 -3.03 -13.56
N PHE A 99 -7.49 -3.54 -13.24
CA PHE A 99 -6.46 -2.80 -12.51
C PHE A 99 -5.38 -2.27 -13.45
N THR A 100 -5.02 -0.99 -13.30
CA THR A 100 -3.89 -0.37 -14.01
C THR A 100 -2.67 -0.38 -13.13
N LEU A 101 -1.69 -1.22 -13.46
CA LEU A 101 -0.47 -1.39 -12.66
C LEU A 101 0.49 -0.20 -12.78
N ALA A 102 1.17 0.12 -11.68
CA ALA A 102 2.24 1.10 -11.64
C ALA A 102 3.40 0.68 -12.57
N SER A 103 4.00 1.68 -13.23
CA SER A 103 5.13 1.46 -14.14
C SER A 103 6.47 1.65 -13.44
N GLY A 104 7.50 0.93 -13.87
CA GLY A 104 8.87 1.06 -13.35
C GLY A 104 9.10 0.45 -11.97
N VAL A 105 8.12 -0.28 -11.42
CA VAL A 105 8.26 -1.02 -10.16
C VAL A 105 9.17 -2.22 -10.39
N GLN A 106 10.05 -2.48 -9.41
CA GLN A 106 10.99 -3.60 -9.41
C GLN A 106 10.87 -4.34 -8.10
N TRP A 107 11.11 -5.64 -8.16
CA TRP A 107 11.38 -6.47 -6.99
C TRP A 107 12.72 -6.11 -6.37
N HIS A 108 12.94 -6.52 -5.12
CA HIS A 108 14.18 -6.23 -4.38
C HIS A 108 15.44 -6.84 -5.02
N ASP A 109 15.29 -7.80 -5.93
CA ASP A 109 16.37 -8.41 -6.72
C ASP A 109 16.65 -7.67 -8.05
N GLY A 110 15.90 -6.60 -8.35
CA GLY A 110 16.00 -5.80 -9.56
C GLY A 110 15.16 -6.28 -10.74
N GLN A 111 14.40 -7.38 -10.61
CA GLN A 111 13.51 -7.82 -11.67
C GLN A 111 12.30 -6.89 -11.79
N PRO A 112 11.80 -6.60 -13.01
CA PRO A 112 10.63 -5.76 -13.19
C PRO A 112 9.37 -6.45 -12.67
N PHE A 113 8.53 -5.72 -11.94
CA PHE A 113 7.19 -6.18 -11.56
C PHE A 113 6.24 -6.13 -12.75
N THR A 114 5.46 -7.20 -12.96
CA THR A 114 4.55 -7.34 -14.09
C THR A 114 3.19 -7.92 -13.68
N SER A 115 2.22 -7.85 -14.60
CA SER A 115 0.92 -8.50 -14.41
C SER A 115 1.01 -10.03 -14.28
N ALA A 116 2.09 -10.66 -14.74
CA ALA A 116 2.31 -12.09 -14.56
C ALA A 116 2.54 -12.45 -13.08
N ASP A 117 3.23 -11.59 -12.32
CA ASP A 117 3.48 -11.80 -10.89
C ASP A 117 2.19 -11.73 -10.09
N VAL A 118 1.28 -10.81 -10.48
CA VAL A 118 -0.06 -10.72 -9.91
C VAL A 118 -0.84 -12.00 -10.16
N LYS A 119 -0.88 -12.44 -11.42
CA LYS A 119 -1.58 -13.68 -11.82
C LYS A 119 -1.04 -14.89 -11.06
N PHE A 120 0.28 -15.05 -11.02
CA PHE A 120 0.97 -16.09 -10.25
C PHE A 120 0.58 -16.06 -8.77
N THR A 121 0.60 -14.88 -8.14
CA THR A 121 0.27 -14.73 -6.71
C THR A 121 -1.15 -15.20 -6.41
N PHE A 122 -2.13 -14.88 -7.25
CA PHE A 122 -3.50 -15.32 -7.03
C PHE A 122 -3.68 -16.82 -7.32
N GLU A 123 -3.27 -17.28 -8.50
CA GLU A 123 -3.56 -18.64 -8.97
C GLU A 123 -2.73 -19.70 -8.25
N GLU A 124 -1.43 -19.47 -8.06
CA GLU A 124 -0.52 -20.46 -7.51
C GLU A 124 -0.43 -20.38 -5.98
N VAL A 125 -0.57 -19.17 -5.41
CA VAL A 125 -0.37 -18.97 -3.97
C VAL A 125 -1.70 -18.82 -3.22
N LEU A 126 -2.45 -17.74 -3.49
CA LEU A 126 -3.58 -17.36 -2.65
C LEU A 126 -4.75 -18.35 -2.74
N PHE A 127 -5.13 -18.79 -3.93
CA PHE A 127 -6.24 -19.74 -4.08
C PHE A 127 -5.91 -21.16 -3.61
N ASN A 128 -4.62 -21.52 -3.58
CA ASN A 128 -4.20 -22.85 -3.15
C ASN A 128 -3.96 -22.96 -1.65
N TYR A 129 -3.29 -21.96 -1.06
CA TYR A 129 -2.73 -22.04 0.29
C TYR A 129 -3.34 -21.04 1.28
N HIS A 130 -3.84 -19.88 0.84
CA HIS A 130 -4.39 -18.89 1.76
C HIS A 130 -5.82 -19.27 2.17
N SER A 131 -6.01 -19.67 3.43
CA SER A 131 -7.32 -20.15 3.94
C SER A 131 -8.48 -19.18 3.67
N ARG A 132 -8.32 -17.88 4.00
CA ARG A 132 -9.37 -16.86 3.78
C ARG A 132 -9.63 -16.55 2.30
N THR A 133 -8.58 -16.29 1.51
CA THR A 133 -8.75 -15.98 0.09
C THR A 133 -9.35 -17.16 -0.67
N LYS A 134 -8.91 -18.38 -0.39
CA LYS A 134 -9.51 -19.59 -0.96
C LYS A 134 -10.99 -19.71 -0.62
N ALA A 135 -11.35 -19.52 0.65
CA ALA A 135 -12.74 -19.63 1.09
C ALA A 135 -13.63 -18.49 0.57
N GLY A 136 -13.10 -17.27 0.44
CA GLY A 136 -13.90 -16.08 0.08
C GLY A 136 -13.95 -15.81 -1.42
N LEU A 137 -12.85 -16.02 -2.15
CA LEU A 137 -12.70 -15.66 -3.56
C LEU A 137 -12.52 -16.86 -4.49
N GLY A 138 -12.07 -18.00 -3.98
CA GLY A 138 -11.68 -19.15 -4.81
C GLY A 138 -12.80 -19.73 -5.68
N SER A 139 -14.07 -19.60 -5.28
CA SER A 139 -15.23 -20.02 -6.08
C SER A 139 -15.94 -18.88 -6.80
N VAL A 140 -15.52 -17.63 -6.57
CA VAL A 140 -16.19 -16.42 -7.08
C VAL A 140 -15.41 -15.83 -8.25
N VAL A 141 -14.09 -15.87 -8.19
CA VAL A 141 -13.22 -15.40 -9.26
C VAL A 141 -13.14 -16.49 -10.33
N GLU A 142 -13.76 -16.23 -11.48
CA GLU A 142 -13.76 -17.16 -12.61
C GLU A 142 -12.41 -17.21 -13.33
N ALA A 143 -11.81 -16.04 -13.58
CA ALA A 143 -10.56 -15.94 -14.31
C ALA A 143 -9.76 -14.68 -13.93
N ILE A 144 -8.43 -14.76 -14.08
CA ILE A 144 -7.53 -13.62 -14.01
C ILE A 144 -6.80 -13.49 -15.34
N GLU A 145 -7.12 -12.41 -16.05
CA GLU A 145 -6.56 -12.12 -17.37
C GLU A 145 -5.42 -11.09 -17.29
N THR A 146 -4.46 -11.19 -18.20
CA THR A 146 -3.34 -10.23 -18.31
C THR A 146 -3.22 -9.72 -19.76
N PRO A 147 -4.16 -8.86 -20.21
CA PRO A 147 -4.34 -8.54 -21.63
C PRO A 147 -3.12 -7.82 -22.24
N ASN A 148 -2.43 -7.00 -21.45
CA ASN A 148 -1.29 -6.21 -21.88
C ASN A 148 0.04 -6.84 -21.46
N GLY A 149 0.07 -8.17 -21.36
CA GLY A 149 1.20 -8.93 -20.83
C GLY A 149 2.53 -8.47 -21.41
N ARG A 150 3.28 -7.66 -20.64
CA ARG A 150 4.73 -7.57 -20.79
C ARG A 150 5.33 -8.83 -20.16
N ALA A 151 4.94 -9.98 -20.69
CA ALA A 151 5.51 -11.27 -20.34
C ALA A 151 6.86 -11.36 -21.06
N GLN A 152 7.89 -10.78 -20.47
CA GLN A 152 9.27 -11.18 -20.74
C GLN A 152 9.87 -11.57 -19.41
N HIS A 153 9.63 -12.80 -18.97
CA HIS A 153 10.68 -13.63 -18.40
C HIS A 153 10.14 -15.06 -18.31
N ARG A 154 10.60 -15.90 -19.25
CA ARG A 154 10.55 -17.36 -19.10
C ARG A 154 11.19 -17.67 -17.75
N HIS A 155 10.45 -18.27 -16.82
CA HIS A 155 11.05 -18.94 -15.68
C HIS A 155 12.11 -19.90 -16.22
N ALA A 156 13.38 -19.59 -15.98
CA ALA A 156 14.42 -20.59 -16.10
C ALA A 156 14.08 -21.68 -15.07
N PRO A 157 14.11 -22.97 -15.44
CA PRO A 157 13.82 -24.02 -14.48
C PRO A 157 14.80 -23.91 -13.33
N VAL A 158 14.26 -23.74 -12.11
CA VAL A 158 15.02 -23.93 -10.88
C VAL A 158 15.57 -25.35 -10.94
N HIS A 159 16.87 -25.48 -11.15
CA HIS A 159 17.55 -26.75 -11.03
C HIS A 159 17.38 -27.22 -9.58
N THR A 160 16.40 -28.08 -9.34
CA THR A 160 16.36 -28.91 -8.14
C THR A 160 17.55 -29.85 -8.22
N GLN A 161 18.68 -29.43 -7.64
CA GLN A 161 19.80 -30.30 -7.36
C GLN A 161 19.29 -31.34 -6.33
N SER A 162 18.76 -32.45 -6.85
CA SER A 162 18.44 -33.63 -6.07
C SER A 162 19.75 -34.24 -5.56
N SER A 163 20.34 -33.68 -4.50
CA SER A 163 21.37 -34.36 -3.72
C SER A 163 20.71 -35.46 -2.89
N ARG A 164 20.40 -36.59 -3.54
CA ARG A 164 20.24 -37.87 -2.85
C ARG A 164 21.64 -38.34 -2.48
N THR A 165 22.16 -37.87 -1.36
CA THR A 165 23.16 -38.64 -0.62
C THR A 165 22.36 -39.63 0.20
N ALA A 166 22.21 -40.84 -0.34
CA ALA A 166 21.67 -41.95 0.42
C ALA A 166 22.60 -42.21 1.62
N CYS A 167 21.99 -42.31 2.80
CA CYS A 167 22.63 -42.91 3.96
C CYS A 167 22.99 -44.37 3.61
N GLU A 168 24.28 -44.69 3.68
CA GLU A 168 24.75 -46.05 3.97
C GLU A 168 25.12 -46.10 5.46
N CYS A 169 24.35 -46.90 6.21
CA CYS A 169 24.78 -47.58 7.42
C CYS A 169 24.62 -49.08 7.17
#